data_AF-A0A292QR99-F1
#
_entry.id   AF-A0A292QR99-F1
#
_cell.length_a   1.000
_cell.length_b   1.000
_cell.length_c   1.000
_cell.angle_alpha   90.00
_cell.angle_beta   90.00
_cell.angle_gamma   90.00
#
_symmetry.space_group_name_H-M   'P 1'
#
loop_
_entity.id
_entity.type
_entity.pdbx_description
1 polymer ?
#
loop_
_entity_poly.entity_id
_entity_poly.type
_entity_poly.pdbx_seq_one_letter_code
_entity_poly.pdbx_strand_id
1 'polypeptide(L)'
;MFYIKKTASTGRYEINLFGLKMKFRINGSKDEIYKEKIDNLLYELSDPRTLQSVKLPKILNAWDSLYTIASTNKSVARLGDGEFKLIMGENISFQKFDPELSERLKNILRNQNENILIGITDIFGYCPNDYLRRVMCSCRETLYKYIDFNKSYIDTNVSRQLDFTSHEQGKDYYNKMKSIWSEKDVVIVEGAGSRLGVGNDLLNEAKSVKRIICPIKDAFSKYKEILAECLKQDKNSLFIMALGPTATVLAEDLSNNGYRALDMGHLDTAYEAFLRNSNKFVHIEGKIVFNEERHNNLLKPCTDENYNKQIVANFN
;
A
#
# COMPACT_ATOMS: atom_id res chain seq x y z
N MET A 1 1.32 14.10 18.74
CA MET A 1 0.53 15.33 18.87
C MET A 1 1.41 16.38 19.52
N PHE A 2 1.54 17.55 18.89
CA PHE A 2 2.39 18.65 19.34
C PHE A 2 1.72 19.41 20.49
N TYR A 3 2.47 19.78 21.53
CA TYR A 3 2.03 20.82 22.46
C TYR A 3 3.22 21.52 23.10
N ILE A 4 2.97 22.76 23.54
CA ILE A 4 3.84 23.51 24.45
C ILE A 4 2.98 23.90 25.65
N LYS A 5 3.44 23.61 26.87
CA LYS A 5 2.75 24.06 28.09
C LYS A 5 3.74 24.57 29.13
N LYS A 6 3.32 25.59 29.88
CA LYS A 6 4.04 26.12 31.04
C LYS A 6 3.40 25.59 32.31
N THR A 7 4.19 24.96 33.18
CA THR A 7 3.71 24.47 34.48
C THR A 7 3.71 25.62 35.47
N ALA A 8 2.52 26.05 35.90
CA ALA A 8 2.34 27.22 36.78
C ALA A 8 3.15 27.12 38.09
N SER A 9 3.20 25.95 38.72
CA SER A 9 3.89 25.74 40.00
C SER A 9 5.42 25.78 39.92
N THR A 10 6.02 25.46 38.76
CA THR A 10 7.48 25.33 38.61
C THR A 10 8.10 26.30 37.61
N GLY A 11 7.25 27.03 36.86
CA GLY A 11 7.64 27.88 35.74
C GLY A 11 8.24 27.14 34.55
N ARG A 12 8.36 25.81 34.59
CA ARG A 12 8.99 24.99 33.54
C ARG A 12 8.10 24.90 32.30
N TYR A 13 8.73 25.00 31.14
CA TYR A 13 8.12 24.68 29.86
C TYR A 13 8.27 23.19 29.57
N GLU A 14 7.23 22.58 29.02
CA GLU A 14 7.25 21.23 28.46
C GLU A 14 6.82 21.34 26.99
N ILE A 15 7.72 20.94 26.09
CA ILE A 15 7.43 20.78 24.67
C ILE A 15 7.32 19.29 24.37
N ASN A 16 6.26 18.89 23.68
CA ASN A 16 6.11 17.56 23.13
C ASN A 16 6.15 17.63 21.60
N LEU A 17 7.22 17.10 20.99
CA LEU A 17 7.35 16.95 19.55
C LEU A 17 7.18 15.47 19.19
N PHE A 18 6.00 15.09 18.70
CA PHE A 18 5.72 13.72 18.26
C PHE A 18 6.03 12.61 19.29
N GLY A 19 5.89 12.90 20.59
CA GLY A 19 6.20 11.99 21.69
C GLY A 19 7.53 12.30 22.40
N LEU A 20 8.41 13.09 21.79
CA LEU A 20 9.65 13.58 22.39
C LEU A 20 9.34 14.73 23.34
N LYS A 21 9.34 14.43 24.64
CA LYS A 21 9.07 15.41 25.70
C LYS A 21 10.36 16.04 26.21
N MET A 22 10.50 17.35 26.03
CA MET A 22 11.61 18.13 26.53
C MET A 22 11.12 19.11 27.59
N LYS A 23 11.84 19.19 28.72
CA LYS A 23 11.52 20.10 29.82
C LYS A 23 12.68 21.06 30.05
N PHE A 24 12.39 22.36 30.09
CA PHE A 24 13.42 23.40 30.28
C PHE A 24 12.86 24.63 31.02
N ARG A 25 13.77 25.54 31.38
CA ARG A 25 13.47 26.85 31.98
C ARG A 25 14.01 27.96 31.09
N ILE A 26 13.34 29.09 31.13
CA ILE A 26 13.72 30.33 30.46
C ILE A 26 13.86 31.35 31.61
N ASN A 27 15.07 31.88 31.86
CA ASN A 27 15.41 32.78 33.00
C ASN A 27 16.32 33.97 32.55
N GLY A 28 15.89 35.23 32.75
CA GLY A 28 16.66 36.46 32.48
C GLY A 28 16.09 37.40 31.39
N SER A 29 16.81 38.44 30.97
CA SER A 29 16.35 39.39 29.93
C SER A 29 16.52 38.89 28.48
N LYS A 30 17.36 37.87 28.25
CA LYS A 30 17.42 37.14 26.97
C LYS A 30 16.17 36.27 26.72
N ASP A 31 15.24 36.22 27.69
CA ASP A 31 14.06 35.36 27.71
C ASP A 31 12.93 35.78 26.78
N GLU A 32 12.77 37.07 26.50
CA GLU A 32 11.70 37.55 25.61
C GLU A 32 11.88 36.98 24.20
N ILE A 33 13.12 37.03 23.68
CA ILE A 33 13.45 36.47 22.36
C ILE A 33 13.21 34.95 22.32
N TYR A 34 13.52 34.20 23.38
CA TYR A 34 13.25 32.76 23.41
C TYR A 34 11.76 32.45 23.51
N LYS A 35 10.99 33.28 24.23
CA LYS A 35 9.54 33.15 24.30
C LYS A 35 8.92 33.42 22.92
N GLU A 36 9.31 34.50 22.25
CA GLU A 36 8.90 34.82 20.88
C GLU A 36 9.21 33.67 19.91
N LYS A 37 10.41 33.07 20.00
CA LYS A 37 10.79 31.90 19.20
C LYS A 37 9.91 30.68 19.47
N ILE A 38 9.56 30.42 20.71
CA ILE A 38 8.68 29.30 21.08
C ILE A 38 7.25 29.55 20.58
N ASP A 39 6.76 30.78 20.74
CA ASP A 39 5.43 31.19 20.28
C ASP A 39 5.34 31.12 18.74
N ASN A 40 6.44 31.42 18.04
CA ASN A 40 6.52 31.36 16.56
C ASN A 40 6.95 29.97 16.01
N LEU A 41 7.37 29.04 16.87
CA LEU A 41 8.03 27.78 16.47
C LEU A 41 7.21 26.97 15.46
N LEU A 42 5.90 26.84 15.67
CA LEU A 42 5.03 26.09 14.77
C LEU A 42 4.95 26.73 13.38
N TYR A 43 4.91 28.06 13.31
CA TYR A 43 4.86 28.78 12.04
C TYR A 43 6.18 28.64 11.29
N GLU A 44 7.32 28.77 11.99
CA GLU A 44 8.64 28.58 11.39
C GLU A 44 8.85 27.15 10.90
N LEU A 45 8.44 26.13 11.66
CA LEU A 45 8.54 24.72 11.24
C LEU A 45 7.58 24.36 10.09
N SER A 46 6.47 25.09 9.97
CA SER A 46 5.50 24.89 8.86
C SER A 46 5.94 25.59 7.57
N ASP A 47 6.90 26.51 7.66
CA ASP A 47 7.45 27.20 6.49
C ASP A 47 8.42 26.27 5.72
N PRO A 48 8.18 25.99 4.42
CA PRO A 48 9.07 25.14 3.62
C PRO A 48 10.52 25.63 3.57
N ARG A 49 10.77 26.93 3.79
CA ARG A 49 12.12 27.52 3.81
C ARG A 49 12.96 27.02 4.99
N THR A 50 12.33 26.63 6.10
CA THR A 50 13.01 26.16 7.32
C THR A 50 13.50 24.72 7.16
N LEU A 51 12.83 23.92 6.33
CA LEU A 51 13.10 22.49 6.15
C LEU A 51 13.58 22.16 4.73
N GLN A 52 14.26 23.09 4.05
CA GLN A 52 14.72 22.92 2.65
C GLN A 52 15.58 21.68 2.42
N SER A 53 16.32 21.22 3.42
CA SER A 53 17.14 20.00 3.34
C SER A 53 16.32 18.72 3.50
N VAL A 54 15.11 18.79 4.06
CA VAL A 54 14.21 17.66 4.24
C VAL A 54 13.39 17.49 2.97
N LYS A 55 13.70 16.45 2.20
CA LYS A 55 12.92 16.06 1.02
C LYS A 55 11.90 15.01 1.39
N LEU A 56 10.67 15.19 0.92
CA LEU A 56 9.60 14.19 0.98
C LEU A 56 9.15 13.86 -0.44
N PRO A 57 8.91 12.59 -0.78
CA PRO A 57 8.31 12.25 -2.07
C PRO A 57 6.90 12.85 -2.17
N LYS A 58 6.48 13.18 -3.39
CA LYS A 58 5.11 13.64 -3.67
C LYS A 58 4.22 12.42 -3.80
N ILE A 59 3.32 12.21 -2.85
CA ILE A 59 2.40 11.07 -2.83
C ILE A 59 0.97 11.61 -2.84
N LEU A 60 0.17 11.16 -3.80
CA LEU A 60 -1.26 11.45 -3.86
C LEU A 60 -1.97 10.75 -2.71
N ASN A 61 -2.99 11.37 -2.10
CA ASN A 61 -3.82 10.67 -1.13
C ASN A 61 -4.61 9.51 -1.77
N ALA A 62 -5.26 8.67 -0.97
CA ALA A 62 -6.00 7.51 -1.45
C ALA A 62 -7.11 7.84 -2.48
N TRP A 63 -7.83 8.96 -2.30
CA TRP A 63 -8.87 9.40 -3.25
C TRP A 63 -8.28 9.81 -4.58
N ASP A 64 -7.30 10.71 -4.58
CA ASP A 64 -6.64 11.18 -5.79
C ASP A 64 -5.93 10.03 -6.53
N SER A 65 -5.38 9.08 -5.76
CA SER A 65 -4.83 7.83 -6.29
C SER A 65 -5.90 7.01 -7.01
N LEU A 66 -7.05 6.78 -6.38
CA LEU A 66 -8.18 6.06 -6.97
C LEU A 66 -8.68 6.75 -8.26
N TYR A 67 -8.88 8.08 -8.22
CA TYR A 67 -9.30 8.85 -9.39
C TYR A 67 -8.28 8.78 -10.53
N THR A 68 -6.99 8.80 -10.21
CA THR A 68 -5.91 8.66 -11.21
C THR A 68 -5.91 7.27 -11.85
N ILE A 69 -6.08 6.21 -11.06
CA ILE A 69 -6.16 4.84 -11.58
C ILE A 69 -7.40 4.67 -12.46
N ALA A 70 -8.56 5.18 -12.03
CA ALA A 70 -9.81 5.04 -12.76
C ALA A 70 -9.88 5.86 -14.05
N SER A 71 -9.22 7.03 -14.09
CA SER A 71 -9.25 7.93 -15.25
C SER A 71 -8.19 7.62 -16.32
N THR A 72 -7.27 6.70 -16.04
CA THR A 72 -6.19 6.32 -16.96
C THR A 72 -6.28 4.83 -17.35
N ASN A 73 -5.53 4.44 -18.38
CA ASN A 73 -5.30 3.03 -18.72
C ASN A 73 -3.97 2.50 -18.19
N LYS A 74 -3.36 3.20 -17.23
CA LYS A 74 -2.08 2.83 -16.67
C LYS A 74 -2.21 1.60 -15.77
N SER A 75 -1.14 0.80 -15.75
CA SER A 75 -0.93 -0.27 -14.77
C SER A 75 -0.58 0.32 -13.40
N VAL A 76 -0.56 -0.51 -12.37
CA VAL A 76 -0.26 -0.10 -10.99
C VAL A 76 0.69 -1.13 -10.37
N ALA A 77 1.84 -0.67 -9.87
CA ALA A 77 2.74 -1.42 -9.00
C ALA A 77 2.87 -0.68 -7.67
N ARG A 78 2.66 -1.36 -6.53
CA ARG A 78 2.70 -0.71 -5.21
C ARG A 78 3.83 -1.30 -4.36
N LEU A 79 4.47 -0.44 -3.57
CA LEU A 79 5.52 -0.79 -2.63
C LEU A 79 5.12 -0.34 -1.22
N GLY A 80 4.72 -1.32 -0.42
CA GLY A 80 4.41 -1.15 0.99
C GLY A 80 5.63 -1.31 1.89
N ASP A 81 5.37 -1.36 3.19
CA ASP A 81 6.38 -1.65 4.21
C ASP A 81 7.05 -3.02 4.02
N GLY A 82 6.32 -3.99 3.46
CA GLY A 82 6.85 -5.31 3.11
C GLY A 82 7.88 -5.25 1.98
N GLU A 83 7.59 -4.53 0.90
CA GLU A 83 8.53 -4.33 -0.21
C GLU A 83 9.75 -3.51 0.23
N PHE A 84 9.57 -2.52 1.12
CA PHE A 84 10.71 -1.77 1.70
C PHE A 84 11.67 -2.68 2.46
N LYS A 85 11.14 -3.62 3.26
CA LYS A 85 11.96 -4.63 3.97
C LYS A 85 12.72 -5.54 3.02
N LEU A 86 12.10 -6.00 1.93
CA LEU A 86 12.76 -6.82 0.91
C LEU A 86 13.87 -6.06 0.18
N ILE A 87 13.69 -4.76 -0.07
CA ILE A 87 14.75 -3.89 -0.60
C ILE A 87 15.95 -3.82 0.36
N MET A 88 15.71 -3.89 1.67
CA MET A 88 16.75 -3.90 2.71
C MET A 88 17.41 -5.26 2.92
N GLY A 89 16.98 -6.31 2.22
CA GLY A 89 17.53 -7.66 2.41
C GLY A 89 16.81 -8.51 3.45
N GLU A 90 15.63 -8.09 3.92
CA GLU A 90 14.89 -8.78 4.97
C GLU A 90 13.80 -9.70 4.41
N ASN A 91 13.53 -10.80 5.10
CA ASN A 91 12.35 -11.63 4.84
C ASN A 91 11.07 -10.93 5.34
N ILE A 92 9.94 -11.19 4.68
CA ILE A 92 8.61 -10.90 5.21
C ILE A 92 7.83 -12.19 5.44
N SER A 93 6.69 -12.11 6.13
CA SER A 93 5.93 -13.28 6.62
C SER A 93 5.43 -14.24 5.53
N PHE A 94 5.39 -13.80 4.28
CA PHE A 94 4.86 -14.54 3.13
C PHE A 94 5.76 -14.50 1.90
N GLN A 95 6.94 -13.91 2.01
CA GLN A 95 7.92 -13.87 0.93
C GLN A 95 9.31 -13.78 1.53
N LYS A 96 10.13 -14.82 1.30
CA LYS A 96 11.55 -14.79 1.58
C LYS A 96 12.24 -13.76 0.71
N PHE A 97 13.30 -13.18 1.26
CA PHE A 97 14.24 -12.38 0.52
C PHE A 97 14.80 -13.18 -0.65
N ASP A 98 14.81 -12.54 -1.80
CA ASP A 98 15.45 -13.01 -3.01
C ASP A 98 16.18 -11.81 -3.63
N PRO A 99 17.48 -11.94 -3.97
CA PRO A 99 18.26 -10.83 -4.54
C PRO A 99 17.68 -10.28 -5.85
N GLU A 100 17.13 -11.13 -6.71
CA GLU A 100 16.49 -10.73 -7.96
C GLU A 100 15.23 -9.90 -7.65
N LEU A 101 14.35 -10.41 -6.78
CA LEU A 101 13.16 -9.67 -6.33
C LEU A 101 13.52 -8.30 -5.76
N SER A 102 14.50 -8.26 -4.86
CA SER A 102 14.96 -7.02 -4.23
C SER A 102 15.45 -5.99 -5.26
N GLU A 103 16.24 -6.43 -6.24
CA GLU A 103 16.75 -5.54 -7.29
C GLU A 103 15.63 -5.04 -8.21
N ARG A 104 14.66 -5.91 -8.53
CA ARG A 104 13.49 -5.52 -9.29
C ARG A 104 12.63 -4.48 -8.58
N LEU A 105 12.39 -4.64 -7.27
CA LEU A 105 11.66 -3.64 -6.48
C LEU A 105 12.37 -2.28 -6.46
N LYS A 106 13.71 -2.26 -6.38
CA LYS A 106 14.51 -1.02 -6.49
C LYS A 106 14.35 -0.35 -7.86
N ASN A 107 14.35 -1.14 -8.94
CA ASN A 107 14.18 -0.63 -10.29
C ASN A 107 12.79 -0.03 -10.51
N ILE A 108 11.74 -0.63 -9.93
CA ILE A 108 10.37 -0.12 -9.99
C ILE A 108 10.25 1.27 -9.35
N LEU A 109 10.96 1.54 -8.24
CA LEU A 109 10.97 2.88 -7.61
C LEU A 109 11.54 3.97 -8.53
N ARG A 110 12.51 3.60 -9.38
CA ARG A 110 13.15 4.47 -10.39
C ARG A 110 12.44 4.46 -11.74
N ASN A 111 11.36 3.69 -11.88
CA ASN A 111 10.78 3.42 -13.18
C ASN A 111 10.20 4.71 -13.81
N GLN A 112 10.63 4.99 -15.05
CA GLN A 112 10.22 6.16 -15.84
C GLN A 112 9.16 5.82 -16.90
N ASN A 113 8.69 4.57 -16.96
CA ASN A 113 7.60 4.14 -17.84
C ASN A 113 6.31 4.86 -17.44
N GLU A 114 5.79 5.70 -18.34
CA GLU A 114 4.59 6.48 -18.09
C GLU A 114 3.30 5.64 -18.10
N ASN A 115 3.35 4.40 -18.60
CA ASN A 115 2.21 3.47 -18.63
C ASN A 115 1.96 2.76 -17.30
N ILE A 116 2.80 2.98 -16.28
CA ILE A 116 2.62 2.40 -14.95
C ILE A 116 2.68 3.47 -13.86
N LEU A 117 1.68 3.44 -12.98
CA LEU A 117 1.64 4.22 -11.76
C LEU A 117 2.40 3.46 -10.67
N ILE A 118 3.36 4.14 -10.05
CA ILE A 118 4.13 3.59 -8.94
C ILE A 118 3.52 4.09 -7.64
N GLY A 119 3.14 3.16 -6.77
CA GLY A 119 2.61 3.45 -5.45
C GLY A 119 3.64 3.24 -4.36
N ILE A 120 3.72 4.15 -3.40
CA ILE A 120 4.56 4.00 -2.20
C ILE A 120 3.74 4.37 -0.96
N THR A 121 4.02 3.73 0.18
CA THR A 121 3.31 4.05 1.42
C THR A 121 3.70 5.44 1.91
N ASP A 122 2.69 6.29 2.18
CA ASP A 122 2.92 7.64 2.69
C ASP A 122 3.27 7.63 4.19
N ILE A 123 4.55 7.36 4.47
CA ILE A 123 5.12 7.34 5.83
C ILE A 123 6.40 8.17 5.94
N PHE A 124 6.77 8.90 4.89
CA PHE A 124 8.05 9.60 4.79
C PHE A 124 8.15 10.81 5.72
N GLY A 125 7.03 11.52 5.91
CA GLY A 125 6.90 12.63 6.85
C GLY A 125 6.19 12.21 8.14
N TYR A 126 4.87 12.01 8.05
CA TYR A 126 4.04 11.54 9.16
C TYR A 126 4.05 10.01 9.23
N CYS A 127 4.35 9.45 10.40
CA CYS A 127 4.19 8.01 10.65
C CYS A 127 3.06 7.81 11.67
N PRO A 128 1.98 7.07 11.33
CA PRO A 128 0.80 6.97 12.19
C PRO A 128 1.01 6.05 13.41
N ASN A 129 2.04 5.19 13.39
CA ASN A 129 2.38 4.32 14.51
C ASN A 129 3.90 4.07 14.59
N ASP A 130 4.34 3.51 15.71
CA ASP A 130 5.76 3.26 16.00
C ASP A 130 6.38 2.21 15.07
N TYR A 131 5.58 1.25 14.57
CA TYR A 131 6.06 0.25 13.64
C TYR A 131 6.48 0.89 12.31
N LEU A 132 5.62 1.71 11.70
CA LEU A 132 5.93 2.41 10.44
C LEU A 132 7.05 3.43 10.63
N ARG A 133 7.14 4.06 11.82
CA ARG A 133 8.27 4.91 12.17
C ARG A 133 9.59 4.14 12.16
N ARG A 134 9.63 2.94 12.76
CA ARG A 134 10.81 2.06 12.74
C ARG A 134 11.18 1.65 11.33
N VAL A 135 10.20 1.23 10.52
CA VAL A 135 10.42 0.88 9.11
C VAL A 135 11.09 2.04 8.37
N MET A 136 10.57 3.26 8.50
CA MET A 136 11.16 4.41 7.83
C MET A 136 12.53 4.81 8.37
N CYS A 137 12.75 4.76 9.68
CA CYS A 137 14.09 5.02 10.23
C CYS A 137 15.13 4.02 9.70
N SER A 138 14.75 2.75 9.49
CA SER A 138 15.66 1.73 8.95
C SER A 138 15.87 1.85 7.43
N CYS A 139 14.84 2.23 6.68
CA CYS A 139 14.86 2.12 5.20
C CYS A 139 15.11 3.45 4.48
N ARG A 140 14.91 4.61 5.13
CA ARG A 140 14.86 5.94 4.46
C ARG A 140 16.06 6.20 3.55
N GLU A 141 17.27 6.05 4.07
CA GLU A 141 18.49 6.36 3.31
C GLU A 141 18.62 5.49 2.05
N THR A 142 18.25 4.22 2.15
CA THR A 142 18.24 3.31 1.01
C THR A 142 17.16 3.70 0.01
N LEU A 143 15.92 3.90 0.46
CA LEU A 143 14.81 4.29 -0.42
C LEU A 143 15.10 5.60 -1.15
N TYR A 144 15.76 6.57 -0.51
CA TYR A 144 16.08 7.87 -1.10
C TYR A 144 17.06 7.76 -2.28
N LYS A 145 17.82 6.67 -2.39
CA LYS A 145 18.67 6.39 -3.56
C LYS A 145 17.85 5.99 -4.80
N TYR A 146 16.60 5.55 -4.62
CA TYR A 146 15.74 5.02 -5.68
C TYR A 146 14.49 5.87 -5.94
N ILE A 147 14.12 6.75 -5.02
CA ILE A 147 12.99 7.67 -5.19
C ILE A 147 13.38 8.85 -6.09
N ASP A 148 12.50 9.14 -7.04
CA ASP A 148 12.54 10.35 -7.86
C ASP A 148 11.62 11.41 -7.24
N PHE A 149 12.21 12.43 -6.62
CA PHE A 149 11.48 13.50 -5.94
C PHE A 149 10.75 14.47 -6.91
N ASN A 150 11.02 14.39 -8.21
CA ASN A 150 10.31 15.18 -9.21
C ASN A 150 9.00 14.50 -9.64
N LYS A 151 8.88 13.19 -9.44
CA LYS A 151 7.71 12.38 -9.80
C LYS A 151 6.64 12.41 -8.70
N SER A 152 5.39 12.27 -9.11
CA SER A 152 4.25 11.99 -8.21
C SER A 152 3.97 10.50 -8.16
N TYR A 153 3.80 9.97 -6.95
CA TYR A 153 3.45 8.58 -6.65
C TYR A 153 1.99 8.49 -6.21
N ILE A 154 1.36 7.34 -6.39
CA ILE A 154 0.07 7.04 -5.76
C ILE A 154 0.28 6.49 -4.35
N ASP A 155 -0.70 6.61 -3.46
CA ASP A 155 -0.63 6.00 -2.14
C ASP A 155 -1.02 4.51 -2.23
N THR A 156 -0.18 3.65 -1.66
CA THR A 156 -0.50 2.23 -1.49
C THR A 156 -1.79 1.95 -0.71
N ASN A 157 -2.23 2.89 0.13
CA ASN A 157 -3.47 2.79 0.90
C ASN A 157 -4.73 2.81 0.01
N VAL A 158 -4.59 3.12 -1.29
CA VAL A 158 -5.69 3.05 -2.26
C VAL A 158 -6.40 1.69 -2.23
N SER A 159 -5.67 0.60 -1.95
CA SER A 159 -6.20 -0.75 -1.90
C SER A 159 -6.44 -1.27 -0.47
N ARG A 160 -6.36 -0.39 0.54
CA ARG A 160 -6.47 -0.73 1.97
C ARG A 160 -7.34 0.26 2.76
N GLN A 161 -8.06 1.14 2.06
CA GLN A 161 -8.79 2.21 2.69
C GLN A 161 -9.96 1.69 3.53
N LEU A 162 -9.97 2.06 4.81
CA LEU A 162 -11.00 1.74 5.80
C LEU A 162 -11.49 2.98 6.55
N ASP A 163 -10.75 4.07 6.46
CA ASP A 163 -11.04 5.28 7.21
C ASP A 163 -11.87 6.22 6.34
N PHE A 164 -13.15 6.30 6.65
CA PHE A 164 -14.12 7.13 5.96
C PHE A 164 -14.86 7.98 6.98
N THR A 165 -15.13 9.24 6.63
CA THR A 165 -15.90 10.16 7.49
C THR A 165 -17.36 9.73 7.64
N SER A 166 -17.88 8.96 6.69
CA SER A 166 -19.22 8.36 6.72
C SER A 166 -19.25 7.05 5.93
N HIS A 167 -20.25 6.21 6.20
CA HIS A 167 -20.46 4.98 5.42
C HIS A 167 -20.76 5.27 3.94
N GLU A 168 -21.47 6.37 3.65
CA GLU A 168 -21.76 6.83 2.29
C GLU A 168 -20.47 7.16 1.51
N GLN A 169 -19.53 7.86 2.13
CA GLN A 169 -18.23 8.13 1.54
C GLN A 169 -17.46 6.82 1.22
N GLY A 170 -17.53 5.83 2.10
CA GLY A 170 -16.96 4.51 1.84
C GLY A 170 -17.64 3.79 0.68
N LYS A 171 -18.97 3.88 0.58
CA LYS A 171 -19.73 3.34 -0.54
C LYS A 171 -19.32 3.98 -1.86
N ASP A 172 -19.17 5.31 -1.89
CA ASP A 172 -18.70 6.04 -3.07
C ASP A 172 -17.29 5.61 -3.48
N TYR A 173 -16.40 5.41 -2.50
CA TYR A 173 -15.03 4.96 -2.74
C TYR A 173 -15.01 3.59 -3.43
N TYR A 174 -15.75 2.62 -2.87
CA TYR A 174 -15.78 1.27 -3.42
C TYR A 174 -16.57 1.17 -4.72
N ASN A 175 -17.63 1.96 -4.92
CA ASN A 175 -18.30 2.07 -6.22
C ASN A 175 -17.34 2.62 -7.29
N LYS A 176 -16.58 3.67 -6.95
CA LYS A 176 -15.56 4.21 -7.86
C LYS A 176 -14.46 3.17 -8.14
N MET A 177 -14.05 2.38 -7.15
CA MET A 177 -13.13 1.27 -7.35
C MET A 177 -13.70 0.22 -8.31
N LYS A 178 -14.94 -0.23 -8.11
CA LYS A 178 -15.63 -1.19 -8.99
C LYS A 178 -15.72 -0.72 -10.43
N SER A 179 -15.93 0.58 -10.65
CA SER A 179 -15.99 1.17 -12.00
C SER A 179 -14.72 0.92 -12.84
N ILE A 180 -13.58 0.60 -12.22
CA ILE A 180 -12.33 0.29 -12.92
C ILE A 180 -12.45 -0.98 -13.76
N TRP A 181 -13.23 -1.97 -13.31
CA TRP A 181 -13.38 -3.28 -13.97
C TRP A 181 -14.81 -3.56 -14.45
N SER A 182 -15.73 -2.62 -14.28
CA SER A 182 -17.09 -2.68 -14.81
C SER A 182 -17.07 -2.95 -16.32
N GLU A 183 -17.83 -3.95 -16.78
CA GLU A 183 -17.94 -4.43 -18.16
C GLU A 183 -16.62 -4.91 -18.81
N LYS A 184 -15.59 -5.23 -18.01
CA LYS A 184 -14.30 -5.74 -18.50
C LYS A 184 -14.13 -7.24 -18.27
N ASP A 185 -13.41 -7.87 -19.18
CA ASP A 185 -12.88 -9.22 -18.97
C ASP A 185 -11.70 -9.12 -17.99
N VAL A 186 -11.79 -9.81 -16.85
CA VAL A 186 -10.84 -9.69 -15.73
C VAL A 186 -10.08 -10.99 -15.53
N VAL A 187 -8.76 -10.88 -15.32
CA VAL A 187 -7.91 -11.98 -14.87
C VAL A 187 -7.39 -11.66 -13.47
N ILE A 188 -7.82 -12.44 -12.48
CA ILE A 188 -7.31 -12.38 -11.12
C ILE A 188 -6.04 -13.22 -11.03
N VAL A 189 -4.96 -12.65 -10.48
CA VAL A 189 -3.73 -13.38 -10.14
C VAL A 189 -3.52 -13.27 -8.64
N GLU A 190 -3.73 -14.36 -7.91
CA GLU A 190 -3.81 -14.31 -6.45
C GLU A 190 -3.21 -15.55 -5.79
N GLY A 191 -2.77 -15.38 -4.53
CA GLY A 191 -2.32 -16.50 -3.72
C GLY A 191 -3.50 -17.40 -3.32
N ALA A 192 -3.28 -18.71 -3.19
CA ALA A 192 -4.31 -19.61 -2.71
C ALA A 192 -4.85 -19.17 -1.33
N GLY A 193 -6.17 -19.14 -1.21
CA GLY A 193 -6.85 -18.63 -0.01
C GLY A 193 -7.13 -17.14 0.01
N SER A 194 -6.59 -16.35 -0.93
CA SER A 194 -7.01 -14.94 -1.12
C SER A 194 -8.49 -14.86 -1.45
N ARG A 195 -8.93 -15.57 -2.50
CA ARG A 195 -10.32 -15.66 -2.95
C ARG A 195 -10.97 -14.28 -3.14
N LEU A 196 -10.25 -13.38 -3.80
CA LEU A 196 -10.64 -12.01 -4.08
C LEU A 196 -12.02 -11.98 -4.74
N GLY A 197 -12.97 -11.29 -4.11
CA GLY A 197 -14.35 -11.13 -4.58
C GLY A 197 -15.27 -12.33 -4.33
N VAL A 198 -14.79 -13.43 -3.75
CA VAL A 198 -15.66 -14.58 -3.43
C VAL A 198 -16.51 -14.26 -2.22
N GLY A 199 -17.82 -14.49 -2.28
CA GLY A 199 -18.73 -14.22 -1.16
C GLY A 199 -19.09 -12.74 -0.94
N ASN A 200 -18.70 -11.85 -1.86
CA ASN A 200 -19.13 -10.45 -1.88
C ASN A 200 -19.35 -9.97 -3.33
N ASP A 201 -19.74 -8.71 -3.51
CA ASP A 201 -20.10 -8.13 -4.81
C ASP A 201 -18.98 -7.29 -5.46
N LEU A 202 -17.72 -7.42 -5.02
CA LEU A 202 -16.60 -6.62 -5.52
C LEU A 202 -16.41 -6.78 -7.04
N LEU A 203 -16.64 -7.98 -7.57
CA LEU A 203 -16.42 -8.33 -8.97
C LEU A 203 -17.73 -8.48 -9.79
N ASN A 204 -18.90 -8.16 -9.22
CA ASN A 204 -20.19 -8.45 -9.87
C ASN A 204 -20.40 -7.70 -11.19
N GLU A 205 -19.79 -6.52 -11.34
CA GLU A 205 -19.88 -5.72 -12.56
C GLU A 205 -18.84 -6.11 -13.62
N ALA A 206 -17.92 -7.04 -13.33
CA ALA A 206 -17.00 -7.53 -14.35
C ALA A 206 -17.77 -8.36 -15.40
N LYS A 207 -17.42 -8.19 -16.68
CA LYS A 207 -18.03 -8.95 -17.77
C LYS A 207 -17.69 -10.43 -17.70
N SER A 208 -16.46 -10.76 -17.33
CA SER A 208 -16.03 -12.12 -17.05
C SER A 208 -14.86 -12.13 -16.05
N VAL A 209 -14.69 -13.24 -15.35
CA VAL A 209 -13.60 -13.43 -14.38
C VAL A 209 -12.89 -14.74 -14.67
N LYS A 210 -11.56 -14.69 -14.80
CA LYS A 210 -10.65 -15.84 -14.79
C LYS A 210 -9.68 -15.71 -13.63
N ARG A 211 -9.12 -16.83 -13.15
CA ARG A 211 -8.21 -16.86 -12.00
C ARG A 211 -6.98 -17.71 -12.30
N ILE A 212 -5.82 -17.14 -12.02
CA ILE A 212 -4.53 -17.82 -11.96
C ILE A 212 -4.17 -17.93 -10.47
N ILE A 213 -4.28 -19.13 -9.93
CA ILE A 213 -4.03 -19.40 -8.51
C ILE A 213 -2.54 -19.68 -8.32
N CYS A 214 -1.92 -18.93 -7.41
CA CYS A 214 -0.49 -18.96 -7.13
C CYS A 214 -0.23 -19.45 -5.70
N PRO A 215 1.03 -19.75 -5.34
CA PRO A 215 1.39 -20.06 -3.97
C PRO A 215 0.96 -18.97 -3.00
N ILE A 216 0.45 -19.38 -1.84
CA ILE A 216 0.11 -18.46 -0.74
C ILE A 216 1.32 -17.75 -0.12
N LYS A 217 2.49 -18.39 -0.17
CA LYS A 217 3.78 -17.86 0.29
C LYS A 217 4.85 -18.12 -0.76
N ASP A 218 5.87 -17.28 -0.77
CA ASP A 218 7.05 -17.39 -1.62
C ASP A 218 6.67 -17.52 -3.12
N ALA A 219 5.61 -16.82 -3.55
CA ALA A 219 5.08 -16.90 -4.92
C ALA A 219 6.11 -16.48 -5.97
N PHE A 220 7.09 -15.65 -5.61
CA PHE A 220 8.18 -15.27 -6.49
C PHE A 220 9.04 -16.48 -6.93
N SER A 221 9.07 -17.57 -6.14
CA SER A 221 9.76 -18.81 -6.53
C SER A 221 9.18 -19.46 -7.78
N LYS A 222 7.93 -19.15 -8.14
CA LYS A 222 7.25 -19.58 -9.38
C LYS A 222 7.00 -18.44 -10.36
N TYR A 223 7.79 -17.36 -10.26
CA TYR A 223 7.54 -16.13 -11.02
C TYR A 223 7.47 -16.36 -12.53
N LYS A 224 8.39 -17.19 -13.06
CA LYS A 224 8.48 -17.46 -14.51
C LYS A 224 7.24 -18.20 -15.02
N GLU A 225 6.75 -19.20 -14.29
CA GLU A 225 5.52 -19.92 -14.66
C GLU A 225 4.29 -19.01 -14.59
N ILE A 226 4.20 -18.19 -13.52
CA ILE A 226 3.10 -17.25 -13.33
C ILE A 226 3.06 -16.21 -14.46
N LEU A 227 4.21 -15.58 -14.77
CA LEU A 227 4.29 -14.62 -15.86
C LEU A 227 3.93 -15.28 -17.20
N ALA A 228 4.51 -16.44 -17.51
CA ALA A 228 4.22 -17.15 -18.75
C ALA A 228 2.73 -17.47 -18.93
N GLU A 229 2.02 -17.81 -17.86
CA GLU A 229 0.58 -18.04 -17.90
C GLU A 229 -0.23 -16.75 -18.09
N CYS A 230 0.19 -15.65 -17.46
CA CYS A 230 -0.44 -14.36 -17.68
C CYS A 230 -0.28 -13.89 -19.14
N LEU A 231 0.89 -14.12 -19.75
CA LEU A 231 1.15 -13.75 -21.15
C LEU A 231 0.32 -14.55 -22.18
N LYS A 232 -0.35 -15.64 -21.77
CA LYS A 232 -1.29 -16.38 -22.64
C LYS A 232 -2.68 -15.76 -22.71
N GLN A 233 -3.02 -14.86 -21.79
CA GLN A 233 -4.35 -14.28 -21.71
C GLN A 233 -4.56 -13.20 -22.78
N ASP A 234 -5.83 -12.90 -23.06
CA ASP A 234 -6.23 -11.90 -24.03
C ASP A 234 -5.65 -10.52 -23.68
N LYS A 235 -5.13 -9.82 -24.70
CA LYS A 235 -4.46 -8.53 -24.54
C LYS A 235 -5.33 -7.43 -23.95
N ASN A 236 -6.64 -7.51 -24.13
CA ASN A 236 -7.61 -6.55 -23.63
C ASN A 236 -8.11 -6.88 -22.22
N SER A 237 -7.70 -8.03 -21.65
CA SER A 237 -8.07 -8.40 -20.29
C SER A 237 -7.39 -7.48 -19.27
N LEU A 238 -8.15 -7.10 -18.24
CA LEU A 238 -7.63 -6.36 -17.09
C LEU A 238 -7.10 -7.34 -16.04
N PHE A 239 -5.82 -7.24 -15.69
CA PHE A 239 -5.27 -8.00 -14.57
C PHE A 239 -5.52 -7.28 -13.25
N ILE A 240 -6.05 -8.00 -12.26
CA ILE A 240 -6.16 -7.55 -10.86
C ILE A 240 -5.42 -8.55 -9.99
N MET A 241 -4.46 -8.09 -9.20
CA MET A 241 -3.49 -8.96 -8.56
C MET A 241 -3.43 -8.78 -7.05
N ALA A 242 -3.38 -9.91 -6.33
CA ALA A 242 -3.25 -10.00 -4.88
C ALA A 242 -2.19 -11.05 -4.52
N LEU A 243 -0.93 -10.73 -4.81
CA LEU A 243 0.20 -11.68 -4.73
C LEU A 243 1.45 -11.10 -4.04
N GLY A 244 1.26 -10.10 -3.16
CA GLY A 244 2.36 -9.49 -2.42
C GLY A 244 3.43 -8.87 -3.33
N PRO A 245 4.72 -8.94 -2.95
CA PRO A 245 5.83 -8.40 -3.75
C PRO A 245 5.88 -8.93 -5.18
N THR A 246 5.40 -10.16 -5.39
CA THR A 246 5.31 -10.77 -6.72
C THR A 246 4.35 -10.01 -7.62
N ALA A 247 3.24 -9.48 -7.08
CA ALA A 247 2.30 -8.67 -7.84
C ALA A 247 2.91 -7.34 -8.30
N THR A 248 3.72 -6.69 -7.45
CA THR A 248 4.43 -5.45 -7.78
C THR A 248 5.30 -5.63 -9.02
N VAL A 249 6.09 -6.71 -9.02
CA VAL A 249 7.01 -7.04 -10.11
C VAL A 249 6.27 -7.52 -11.37
N LEU A 250 5.24 -8.34 -11.19
CA LEU A 250 4.38 -8.81 -12.27
C LEU A 250 3.65 -7.65 -12.97
N ALA A 251 3.23 -6.62 -12.23
CA ALA A 251 2.60 -5.43 -12.80
C ALA A 251 3.52 -4.70 -13.78
N GLU A 252 4.80 -4.57 -13.45
CA GLU A 252 5.80 -3.96 -14.34
C GLU A 252 5.96 -4.79 -15.62
N ASP A 253 6.16 -6.10 -15.52
CA ASP A 253 6.37 -6.95 -16.69
C ASP A 253 5.13 -7.04 -17.57
N LEU A 254 3.94 -7.18 -16.99
CA LEU A 254 2.69 -7.16 -17.74
C LEU A 254 2.50 -5.82 -18.44
N SER A 255 2.79 -4.70 -17.76
CA SER A 255 2.73 -3.36 -18.37
C SER A 255 3.72 -3.22 -19.53
N ASN A 256 4.95 -3.70 -19.38
CA ASN A 256 5.97 -3.67 -20.43
C ASN A 256 5.60 -4.55 -21.63
N ASN A 257 4.82 -5.62 -21.39
CA ASN A 257 4.26 -6.44 -22.44
C ASN A 257 2.95 -5.86 -23.01
N GLY A 258 2.49 -4.69 -22.59
CA GLY A 258 1.31 -4.00 -23.10
C GLY A 258 -0.03 -4.46 -22.50
N TYR A 259 -0.01 -5.15 -21.34
CA TYR A 259 -1.22 -5.45 -20.57
C TYR A 259 -1.50 -4.31 -19.58
N ARG A 260 -2.76 -4.13 -19.20
CA ARG A 260 -3.11 -3.33 -18.03
C ARG A 260 -3.18 -4.24 -16.81
N ALA A 261 -2.31 -4.00 -15.83
CA ALA A 261 -2.20 -4.81 -14.63
C ALA A 261 -2.23 -3.97 -13.36
N LEU A 262 -3.10 -4.34 -12.43
CA LEU A 262 -3.36 -3.60 -11.20
C LEU A 262 -2.96 -4.45 -10.00
N ASP A 263 -1.84 -4.14 -9.38
CA ASP A 263 -1.52 -4.63 -8.04
C ASP A 263 -2.51 -4.01 -7.04
N MET A 264 -3.43 -4.82 -6.52
CA MET A 264 -4.51 -4.41 -5.61
C MET A 264 -4.42 -5.07 -4.23
N GLY A 265 -3.48 -6.00 -4.02
CA GLY A 265 -3.15 -6.54 -2.69
C GLY A 265 -4.37 -6.91 -1.85
N HIS A 266 -4.52 -6.29 -0.67
CA HIS A 266 -5.58 -6.58 0.30
C HIS A 266 -6.92 -5.87 0.01
N LEU A 267 -7.23 -5.52 -1.24
CA LEU A 267 -8.45 -4.80 -1.60
C LEU A 267 -9.72 -5.52 -1.14
N ASP A 268 -9.80 -6.84 -1.37
CA ASP A 268 -10.94 -7.64 -0.93
C ASP A 268 -11.08 -7.65 0.59
N THR A 269 -9.98 -7.82 1.32
CA THR A 269 -9.98 -7.77 2.79
C THR A 269 -10.48 -6.41 3.31
N ALA A 270 -10.04 -5.32 2.69
CA ALA A 270 -10.49 -3.98 3.06
C ALA A 270 -11.99 -3.80 2.76
N TYR A 271 -12.45 -4.30 1.61
CA TYR A 271 -13.84 -4.26 1.23
C TYR A 271 -14.75 -5.08 2.16
N GLU A 272 -14.32 -6.29 2.55
CA GLU A 272 -15.04 -7.14 3.50
C GLU A 272 -15.17 -6.50 4.89
N ALA A 273 -14.12 -5.82 5.35
CA ALA A 273 -14.16 -5.04 6.58
C ALA A 273 -15.15 -3.87 6.47
N PHE A 274 -15.14 -3.14 5.35
CA PHE A 274 -16.10 -2.08 5.06
C PHE A 274 -17.55 -2.59 5.07
N LEU A 275 -17.84 -3.70 4.38
CA LEU A 275 -19.18 -4.32 4.36
C LEU A 275 -19.68 -4.72 5.76
N ARG A 276 -18.77 -5.02 6.69
CA ARG A 276 -19.07 -5.36 8.09
C ARG A 276 -19.04 -4.15 9.02
N ASN A 277 -18.94 -2.93 8.50
CA ASN A 277 -18.81 -1.70 9.28
C ASN A 277 -17.63 -1.72 10.27
N SER A 278 -16.53 -2.36 9.88
CA SER A 278 -15.32 -2.47 10.68
C SER A 278 -14.24 -1.49 10.22
N ASN A 279 -13.57 -0.85 11.18
CA ASN A 279 -12.41 0.01 10.94
C ASN A 279 -11.06 -0.75 10.96
N LYS A 280 -11.12 -2.08 11.04
CA LYS A 280 -9.97 -3.01 11.02
C LYS A 280 -10.30 -4.21 10.16
N PHE A 281 -9.27 -4.88 9.66
CA PHE A 281 -9.44 -6.20 9.05
C PHE A 281 -10.10 -7.15 10.04
N VAL A 282 -10.98 -7.99 9.53
CA VAL A 282 -11.74 -8.98 10.30
C VAL A 282 -11.54 -10.34 9.65
N HIS A 283 -11.59 -11.41 10.44
CA HIS A 283 -11.54 -12.76 9.90
C HIS A 283 -12.73 -12.99 8.96
N ILE A 284 -12.48 -13.58 7.80
CA ILE A 284 -13.49 -13.92 6.80
C ILE A 284 -13.42 -15.42 6.57
N GLU A 285 -14.52 -16.11 6.83
CA GLU A 285 -14.57 -17.55 6.69
C GLU A 285 -14.19 -17.98 5.27
N GLY A 286 -13.26 -18.93 5.19
CA GLY A 286 -12.75 -19.45 3.92
C GLY A 286 -11.73 -18.55 3.23
N LYS A 287 -11.45 -17.34 3.71
CA LYS A 287 -10.39 -16.48 3.15
C LYS A 287 -9.21 -16.36 4.11
N ILE A 288 -8.07 -15.98 3.56
CA ILE A 288 -6.86 -15.68 4.31
C ILE A 288 -6.65 -14.18 4.33
N VAL A 289 -6.89 -13.61 5.50
CA VAL A 289 -6.85 -12.19 5.81
C VAL A 289 -5.56 -11.85 6.56
N PHE A 290 -5.16 -12.72 7.49
CA PHE A 290 -4.04 -12.48 8.38
C PHE A 290 -2.84 -13.37 8.07
N ASN A 291 -1.65 -12.93 8.45
CA ASN A 291 -0.41 -13.66 8.16
C ASN A 291 -0.36 -15.02 8.87
N GLU A 292 -0.94 -15.08 10.07
CA GLU A 292 -1.05 -16.26 10.92
C GLU A 292 -1.94 -17.33 10.30
N GLU A 293 -2.80 -16.97 9.34
CA GLU A 293 -3.69 -17.92 8.65
C GLU A 293 -2.99 -18.60 7.45
N ARG A 294 -1.80 -18.12 7.06
CA ARG A 294 -1.05 -18.62 5.90
C ARG A 294 -0.29 -19.93 6.16
N HIS A 295 -0.81 -20.78 7.03
CA HIS A 295 -0.28 -22.13 7.25
C HIS A 295 -1.04 -23.12 6.34
N ASN A 296 -0.33 -23.74 5.39
CA ASN A 296 -0.92 -24.60 4.34
C ASN A 296 -1.88 -25.66 4.88
N ASN A 297 -1.64 -26.20 6.09
CA ASN A 297 -2.46 -27.24 6.70
C ASN A 297 -3.88 -26.77 7.08
N LEU A 298 -4.15 -25.46 7.07
CA LEU A 298 -5.46 -24.88 7.42
C LEU A 298 -6.28 -24.48 6.19
N LEU A 299 -5.68 -24.44 4.99
CA LEU A 299 -6.38 -24.02 3.79
C LEU A 299 -7.26 -25.15 3.25
N LYS A 300 -8.55 -25.11 3.58
CA LYS A 300 -9.55 -26.00 2.99
C LYS A 300 -9.82 -25.60 1.53
N PRO A 301 -10.15 -26.52 0.62
CA PRO A 301 -10.63 -26.18 -0.72
C PRO A 301 -11.82 -25.22 -0.68
N CYS A 302 -11.96 -24.38 -1.71
CA CYS A 302 -13.14 -23.51 -1.83
C CYS A 302 -14.32 -24.34 -2.36
N THR A 303 -15.47 -24.26 -1.70
CA THR A 303 -16.70 -24.95 -2.11
C THR A 303 -17.55 -24.13 -3.09
N ASP A 304 -17.18 -22.88 -3.37
CA ASP A 304 -17.89 -22.02 -4.32
C ASP A 304 -17.63 -22.52 -5.76
N GLU A 305 -18.70 -23.00 -6.41
CA GLU A 305 -18.60 -23.53 -7.77
C GLU A 305 -18.20 -22.48 -8.80
N ASN A 306 -18.64 -21.23 -8.63
CA ASN A 306 -18.33 -20.16 -9.56
C ASN A 306 -16.84 -19.83 -9.50
N TYR A 307 -16.29 -19.68 -8.29
CA TYR A 307 -14.84 -19.54 -8.07
C TYR A 307 -14.06 -20.68 -8.75
N ASN A 308 -14.48 -21.93 -8.55
CA ASN A 308 -13.78 -23.09 -9.12
C ASN A 308 -13.82 -23.10 -10.66
N LYS A 309 -14.95 -22.72 -11.28
CA LYS A 309 -15.10 -22.59 -12.73
C LYS A 309 -14.26 -21.46 -13.33
N GLN A 310 -13.92 -20.44 -12.54
CA GLN A 310 -13.09 -19.32 -12.98
C GLN A 310 -11.59 -19.66 -13.01
N ILE A 311 -11.14 -20.75 -12.36
CA ILE A 311 -9.71 -21.12 -12.31
C ILE A 311 -9.25 -21.65 -13.67
N VAL A 312 -8.30 -20.96 -14.29
CA VAL A 312 -7.69 -21.35 -15.58
C VAL A 312 -6.29 -21.95 -15.41
N ALA A 313 -5.61 -21.66 -14.31
CA ALA A 313 -4.32 -22.25 -13.96
C ALA A 313 -4.13 -22.29 -12.44
N ASN A 314 -3.38 -23.27 -11.94
CA ASN A 314 -3.09 -23.45 -10.53
C ASN A 314 -1.64 -23.87 -10.30
N PHE A 315 -0.90 -23.02 -9.59
CA PHE A 315 0.50 -23.20 -9.22
C PHE A 315 0.70 -23.32 -7.71
N ASN A 316 -0.37 -23.41 -6.91
CA ASN A 316 -0.26 -23.54 -5.47
C ASN A 316 0.27 -24.91 -5.04
#